data_AF-W6Y0U6-F1
#
_entry.id   AF-W6Y0U6-F1
#
_cell.length_a   1.000
_cell.length_b   1.000
_cell.length_c   1.000
_cell.angle_alpha   90.00
_cell.angle_beta   90.00
_cell.angle_gamma   90.00
#
_symmetry.space_group_name_H-M   'P 1'
#
loop_
_entity.id
_entity.type
_entity.pdbx_description
1 polymer ?
#
loop_
_entity_poly.entity_id
_entity_poly.type
_entity_poly.pdbx_seq_one_letter_code
_entity_poly.pdbx_strand_id
1 'polypeptide(L)'
;MIGPDCKDCPVCQEEVAKTPAEGGEVPIKLHCGHMIGRDCLQTWLKSWHIDREKENPTCPLCRAQLPLLYKDIESMPWDKQLELLPSQVQLIAREWVAYARSDEALDREVDAFLLAAREEQIDGCYGVELGHMLAKLETRRLAFVQYQKTLQAVLEGMQAG
;
A
#
# COMPACT_ATOMS: atom_id res chain seq x y z
N MET A 1 -29.73 14.48 -3.54
CA MET A 1 -29.23 13.33 -2.76
C MET A 1 -29.29 12.12 -3.66
N ILE A 2 -28.14 11.62 -4.10
CA ILE A 2 -28.06 10.35 -4.84
C ILE A 2 -27.98 9.25 -3.77
N GLY A 3 -28.97 8.37 -3.72
CA GLY A 3 -29.08 7.33 -2.71
C GLY A 3 -28.01 6.25 -2.84
N PRO A 4 -27.84 5.41 -1.80
CA PRO A 4 -26.85 4.33 -1.75
C PRO A 4 -27.05 3.21 -2.79
N ASP A 5 -28.09 3.29 -3.62
CA ASP A 5 -28.48 2.28 -4.62
C ASP A 5 -28.15 2.68 -6.08
N CYS A 6 -27.34 3.72 -6.30
CA CYS A 6 -26.93 4.06 -7.66
C CYS A 6 -26.00 2.97 -8.22
N LYS A 7 -26.59 2.09 -9.05
CA LYS A 7 -25.89 1.07 -9.83
C LYS A 7 -25.06 1.66 -10.97
N ASP A 8 -25.19 2.96 -11.22
CA ASP A 8 -24.59 3.62 -12.35
C ASP A 8 -23.57 4.67 -11.88
N CYS A 9 -22.48 4.81 -12.62
CA CYS A 9 -21.47 5.82 -12.39
C CYS A 9 -22.07 7.21 -12.61
N PRO A 10 -21.97 8.16 -11.66
CA PRO A 10 -22.58 9.48 -11.80
C PRO A 10 -21.91 10.37 -12.86
N VAL A 11 -20.81 9.91 -13.48
CA VAL A 11 -20.06 10.64 -14.51
C VAL A 11 -20.45 10.18 -15.91
N CYS A 12 -20.35 8.88 -16.20
CA CYS A 12 -20.68 8.30 -17.51
C CYS A 12 -22.09 7.69 -17.59
N GLN A 13 -22.76 7.48 -16.46
CA GLN A 13 -24.06 6.82 -16.34
C GLN A 13 -24.05 5.34 -16.78
N GLU A 14 -22.87 4.72 -16.87
CA GLU A 14 -22.71 3.28 -17.13
C GLU A 14 -22.78 2.48 -15.84
N GLU A 15 -23.21 1.22 -15.94
CA GLU A 15 -23.36 0.32 -14.79
C GLU A 15 -21.99 0.05 -14.13
N VAL A 16 -21.89 0.30 -12.84
CA VAL A 16 -20.72 -0.07 -12.04
C VAL A 16 -20.84 -1.52 -11.58
N ALA A 17 -19.76 -2.26 -11.71
CA ALA A 17 -19.69 -3.65 -11.31
C ALA A 17 -19.82 -3.79 -9.79
N LYS A 18 -20.63 -4.74 -9.33
CA LYS A 18 -20.69 -5.04 -7.89
C LYS A 18 -19.49 -5.87 -7.44
N THR A 19 -18.86 -6.57 -8.37
CA THR A 19 -17.67 -7.39 -8.15
C THR A 19 -16.69 -7.26 -9.31
N PRO A 20 -15.37 -7.43 -9.10
CA PRO A 20 -14.37 -7.35 -10.19
C PRO A 20 -14.55 -8.35 -11.34
N ALA A 21 -15.43 -9.35 -11.16
CA ALA A 21 -15.73 -10.39 -12.15
C ALA A 21 -16.90 -10.04 -13.07
N GLU A 22 -17.71 -9.05 -12.70
CA GLU A 22 -18.75 -8.49 -13.56
C GLU A 22 -18.09 -7.42 -14.44
N GLY A 23 -18.24 -7.51 -15.76
CA GLY A 23 -17.50 -6.68 -16.73
C GLY A 23 -17.88 -5.18 -16.78
N GLY A 24 -18.28 -4.59 -15.66
CA GLY A 24 -18.59 -3.16 -15.51
C GLY A 24 -17.46 -2.36 -14.85
N GLU A 25 -17.62 -1.04 -14.77
CA GLU A 25 -16.64 -0.16 -14.13
C GLU A 25 -16.52 -0.47 -12.62
N VAL A 26 -15.30 -0.60 -12.09
CA VAL A 26 -15.11 -0.83 -10.65
C VAL A 26 -15.44 0.44 -9.87
N PRO A 27 -16.40 0.44 -8.93
CA PRO A 27 -16.76 1.62 -8.16
C PRO A 27 -15.68 1.94 -7.10
N ILE A 28 -15.31 3.21 -7.01
CA ILE A 28 -14.38 3.75 -6.02
C ILE A 28 -15.14 4.75 -5.14
N LYS A 29 -15.17 4.50 -3.83
CA LYS A 29 -15.69 5.45 -2.85
C LYS A 29 -14.60 6.46 -2.46
N LEU A 30 -14.86 7.73 -2.71
CA LEU A 30 -13.98 8.84 -2.36
C LEU A 30 -14.13 9.21 -0.87
N HIS A 31 -13.15 9.89 -0.31
CA HIS A 31 -13.16 10.37 1.08
C HIS A 31 -14.36 11.28 1.41
N CYS A 32 -14.90 12.00 0.42
CA CYS A 32 -16.10 12.83 0.55
C CYS A 32 -17.41 12.02 0.53
N GLY A 33 -17.34 10.68 0.46
CA GLY A 33 -18.48 9.77 0.49
C GLY A 33 -19.10 9.44 -0.88
N HIS A 34 -18.71 10.14 -1.95
CA HIS A 34 -19.22 9.87 -3.30
C HIS A 34 -18.56 8.65 -3.94
N MET A 35 -19.35 7.87 -4.69
CA MET A 35 -18.87 6.73 -5.47
C MET A 35 -18.76 7.08 -6.95
N ILE A 36 -17.67 6.69 -7.61
CA ILE A 36 -17.40 6.95 -9.03
C ILE A 36 -16.73 5.72 -9.63
N GLY A 37 -17.03 5.40 -10.88
CA GLY A 37 -16.29 4.38 -11.63
C GLY A 37 -14.80 4.73 -11.79
N ARG A 38 -13.96 3.70 -11.74
CA ARG A 38 -12.50 3.84 -11.76
C ARG A 38 -11.98 4.59 -12.98
N ASP A 39 -12.50 4.31 -14.18
CA ASP A 39 -11.99 4.87 -15.42
C ASP A 39 -12.46 6.33 -15.59
N CYS A 40 -13.67 6.63 -15.15
CA CYS A 40 -14.20 7.98 -15.01
C CYS A 40 -13.35 8.81 -14.04
N LEU A 41 -13.02 8.27 -12.87
CA LEU A 41 -12.14 8.94 -11.92
C LEU A 41 -10.74 9.14 -12.51
N GLN A 42 -10.19 8.14 -13.18
CA GLN A 42 -8.86 8.25 -13.79
C GLN A 42 -8.82 9.30 -14.90
N THR A 43 -9.87 9.37 -15.72
CA THR A 43 -10.01 10.37 -16.79
C THR A 43 -10.11 11.78 -16.21
N TRP A 44 -10.90 11.95 -15.16
CA TRP A 44 -10.99 13.21 -14.42
C TRP A 44 -9.63 13.65 -13.88
N LEU A 45 -8.91 12.76 -13.19
CA LEU A 45 -7.57 13.05 -12.67
C LEU A 45 -6.59 13.43 -13.79
N LYS A 46 -6.61 12.69 -14.92
CA LYS A 46 -5.77 13.01 -16.09
C LYS A 46 -6.08 14.40 -16.65
N SER A 47 -7.36 14.77 -16.81
CA SER A 47 -7.74 16.12 -17.27
C SER A 47 -7.30 17.22 -16.29
N TRP A 48 -7.35 16.93 -14.99
CA TRP A 48 -6.93 17.88 -13.96
C TRP A 48 -5.43 18.18 -14.00
N HIS A 49 -4.60 17.17 -14.25
CA HIS A 49 -3.14 17.35 -14.37
C HIS A 49 -2.74 18.16 -15.62
N ILE A 50 -3.55 18.15 -16.68
CA ILE A 50 -3.32 18.96 -17.88
C ILE A 50 -3.55 20.45 -17.58
N ASP A 51 -4.60 20.77 -16.82
CA ASP A 51 -5.03 22.15 -16.62
C ASP A 51 -4.46 22.81 -15.36
N ARG A 52 -4.11 22.03 -14.33
CA ARG A 52 -3.82 22.54 -12.97
C ARG A 52 -2.78 21.71 -12.23
N GLU A 53 -1.58 21.63 -12.79
CA GLU A 53 -0.45 20.81 -12.31
C GLU A 53 -0.07 21.03 -10.83
N LYS A 54 -0.41 22.18 -10.24
CA LYS A 54 -0.09 22.55 -8.83
C LYS A 54 -1.26 22.51 -7.85
N GLU A 55 -2.48 22.17 -8.30
CA GLU A 55 -3.66 22.13 -7.44
C GLU A 55 -4.10 20.68 -7.18
N ASN A 56 -4.53 20.41 -5.93
CA ASN A 56 -5.10 19.12 -5.60
C ASN A 56 -6.37 18.86 -6.45
N PRO A 57 -6.51 17.66 -7.04
CA PRO A 57 -7.73 17.30 -7.75
C PRO A 57 -8.91 17.32 -6.81
N THR A 58 -10.08 17.68 -7.33
CA THR A 58 -11.31 17.77 -6.55
C THR A 58 -12.29 16.69 -6.97
N CYS A 59 -13.21 16.30 -6.08
CA CYS A 59 -14.28 15.38 -6.41
C CYS A 59 -15.15 15.96 -7.53
N PRO A 60 -15.44 15.21 -8.62
CA PRO A 60 -16.31 15.69 -9.69
C PRO A 60 -17.72 16.09 -9.22
N LEU A 61 -18.21 15.46 -8.13
CA LEU A 61 -19.57 15.65 -7.65
C LEU A 61 -19.71 16.83 -6.67
N CYS A 62 -18.77 16.97 -5.73
CA CYS A 62 -18.88 17.95 -4.64
C CYS A 62 -17.72 18.92 -4.54
N ARG A 63 -16.69 18.77 -5.39
CA ARG A 63 -15.47 19.57 -5.41
C ARG A 63 -14.65 19.55 -4.11
N ALA A 64 -14.94 18.63 -3.18
CA ALA A 64 -14.06 18.38 -2.04
C ALA A 64 -12.68 17.96 -2.54
N GLN A 65 -11.62 18.44 -1.89
CA GLN A 65 -10.24 18.11 -2.29
C GLN A 65 -9.99 16.61 -2.10
N LEU A 66 -9.65 15.92 -3.18
CA LEU A 66 -9.23 14.55 -3.11
C LEU A 66 -7.82 14.52 -2.50
N PRO A 67 -7.60 13.78 -1.40
CA PRO A 67 -6.25 13.44 -1.00
C PRO A 67 -5.69 12.65 -2.17
N LEU A 68 -4.69 13.24 -2.83
CA LEU A 68 -4.09 12.77 -4.07
C LEU A 68 -4.07 11.23 -4.09
N LEU A 69 -4.83 10.62 -4.99
CA LEU A 69 -4.68 9.21 -5.35
C LEU A 69 -3.39 9.16 -6.17
N TYR A 70 -2.27 9.21 -5.46
CA TYR A 70 -0.94 9.30 -6.02
C TYR A 70 -0.69 8.08 -6.91
N LYS A 71 -0.49 8.35 -8.20
CA LYS A 71 0.31 7.48 -9.07
C LYS A 71 1.80 7.43 -8.64
N ASP A 72 2.15 8.20 -7.62
CA ASP A 72 3.52 8.46 -7.21
C ASP A 72 3.82 7.97 -5.78
N ILE A 73 2.96 7.19 -5.10
CA ILE A 73 3.36 6.66 -3.79
C ILE A 73 4.64 5.83 -3.95
N GLU A 74 4.72 4.96 -4.96
CA GLU A 74 5.93 4.15 -5.20
C GLU A 74 7.16 4.99 -5.59
N SER A 75 6.99 6.19 -6.17
CA SER A 75 8.07 7.11 -6.52
C SER A 75 8.36 8.16 -5.42
N MET A 76 7.52 8.23 -4.39
CA MET A 76 7.65 9.16 -3.29
C MET A 76 8.73 8.68 -2.31
N PRO A 77 9.61 9.58 -1.81
CA PRO A 77 10.53 9.25 -0.72
C PRO A 77 9.80 8.65 0.49
N TRP A 78 10.37 7.60 1.08
CA TRP A 78 9.74 6.84 2.17
C TRP A 78 9.37 7.71 3.38
N ASP A 79 10.13 8.78 3.64
CA ASP A 79 9.88 9.74 4.70
C ASP A 79 8.59 10.53 4.48
N LYS A 80 8.27 10.83 3.22
CA LYS A 80 7.02 11.49 2.81
C LYS A 80 5.83 10.54 2.82
N GLN A 81 6.04 9.27 2.45
CA GLN A 81 5.00 8.24 2.58
C GLN A 81 4.58 8.04 4.03
N LEU A 82 5.52 8.11 4.97
CA LEU A 82 5.23 7.99 6.41
C LEU A 82 4.40 9.14 6.94
N GLU A 83 4.58 10.36 6.41
CA GLU A 83 3.78 11.53 6.82
C GLU A 83 2.29 11.36 6.49
N LEU A 84 1.94 10.47 5.55
CA LEU A 84 0.56 10.16 5.18
C LEU A 84 -0.12 9.19 6.16
N LEU A 85 0.64 8.51 7.01
CA LEU A 85 0.07 7.60 8.01
C LEU A 85 -0.51 8.40 9.19
N PRO A 86 -1.52 7.86 9.89
CA PRO A 86 -2.00 8.42 11.15
C PRO A 86 -0.85 8.64 12.13
N SER A 87 -0.84 9.76 12.85
CA SER A 87 0.27 10.15 13.75
C SER A 87 0.61 9.08 14.78
N GLN A 88 -0.40 8.32 15.24
CA GLN A 88 -0.26 7.19 16.16
C GLN A 88 0.52 6.01 15.55
N VAL A 89 0.50 5.87 14.23
CA VAL A 89 1.16 4.79 13.46
C VAL A 89 2.54 5.21 12.96
N GLN A 90 2.77 6.51 12.76
CA GLN A 90 4.01 7.03 12.17
C GLN A 90 5.27 6.57 12.92
N LEU A 91 5.25 6.61 14.26
CA LEU A 91 6.41 6.20 15.06
C LEU A 91 6.72 4.71 14.88
N ILE A 92 5.68 3.86 14.96
CA ILE A 92 5.80 2.40 14.79
C ILE A 92 6.35 2.08 13.39
N ALA A 93 5.82 2.74 12.36
CA ALA A 93 6.27 2.54 11.00
C ALA A 93 7.73 3.01 10.79
N ARG A 94 8.16 4.11 11.41
CA ARG A 94 9.56 4.57 11.37
C ARG A 94 10.52 3.58 12.01
N GLU A 95 10.22 3.14 13.22
CA GLU A 95 11.04 2.15 13.95
C GLU A 95 11.13 0.83 13.17
N TRP A 96 10.01 0.42 12.59
CA TRP A 96 9.95 -0.79 11.76
C TRP A 96 10.82 -0.68 10.50
N VAL A 97 10.71 0.40 9.72
CA VAL A 97 11.55 0.59 8.51
C VAL A 97 13.03 0.63 8.89
N ALA A 98 13.37 1.31 9.99
CA ALA A 98 14.75 1.36 10.49
C ALA A 98 15.26 -0.04 10.85
N TYR A 99 14.46 -0.84 11.57
CA TYR A 99 14.81 -2.22 11.91
C TYR A 99 14.93 -3.10 10.66
N ALA A 100 13.99 -3.01 9.71
CA ALA A 100 14.02 -3.78 8.48
C ALA A 100 15.28 -3.52 7.64
N ARG A 101 15.82 -2.28 7.69
CA ARG A 101 17.04 -1.88 6.99
C ARG A 101 18.32 -1.99 7.84
N SER A 102 18.23 -2.47 9.08
CA SER A 102 19.35 -2.39 10.04
C SER A 102 20.45 -3.43 9.79
N ASP A 103 20.16 -4.51 9.06
CA ASP A 103 21.08 -5.64 8.89
C ASP A 103 21.26 -5.99 7.40
N GLU A 104 21.79 -5.02 6.66
CA GLU A 104 22.16 -5.13 5.25
C GLU A 104 23.25 -6.20 5.01
N ALA A 105 24.02 -6.54 6.04
CA ALA A 105 25.02 -7.60 5.96
C ALA A 105 24.35 -8.97 5.84
N LEU A 106 23.36 -9.26 6.69
CA LEU A 106 22.57 -10.48 6.57
C LEU A 106 21.78 -10.53 5.26
N ASP A 107 21.21 -9.40 4.82
CA ASP A 107 20.46 -9.35 3.56
C ASP A 107 21.36 -9.76 2.38
N ARG A 108 22.60 -9.23 2.32
CA ARG A 108 23.60 -9.63 1.33
C ARG A 108 24.06 -11.08 1.47
N GLU A 109 24.19 -11.58 2.70
CA GLU A 109 24.57 -12.97 2.99
C GLU A 109 23.53 -13.95 2.42
N VAL A 110 22.24 -13.64 2.63
CA VAL A 110 21.11 -14.43 2.14
C VAL A 110 21.01 -14.38 0.62
N ASP A 111 21.12 -13.20 0.01
CA ASP A 111 21.07 -13.06 -1.45
C ASP A 111 22.21 -13.83 -2.13
N ALA A 112 23.43 -13.71 -1.59
CA ALA A 112 24.59 -14.45 -2.10
C ALA A 112 24.37 -15.96 -2.00
N PHE A 113 23.83 -16.44 -0.88
CA PHE A 113 23.51 -17.86 -0.70
C PHE A 113 22.45 -18.34 -1.70
N LEU A 114 21.37 -17.59 -1.91
CA LEU A 114 20.30 -17.94 -2.86
C LEU A 114 20.78 -17.96 -4.32
N LEU A 115 21.67 -17.04 -4.68
CA LEU A 115 22.31 -17.02 -6.00
C LEU A 115 23.24 -18.22 -6.18
N ALA A 116 24.08 -18.52 -5.20
CA ALA A 116 24.95 -19.70 -5.22
C ALA A 116 24.16 -21.01 -5.30
N ALA A 117 23.08 -21.14 -4.50
CA ALA A 117 22.18 -22.29 -4.51
C ALA A 117 21.35 -22.42 -5.81
N ARG A 118 21.27 -21.38 -6.64
CA ARG A 118 20.67 -21.44 -7.98
C ARG A 118 21.67 -21.94 -9.02
N GLU A 119 22.95 -21.62 -8.84
CA GLU A 119 24.04 -22.04 -9.73
C GLU A 119 24.47 -23.49 -9.47
N GLU A 120 24.50 -23.92 -8.21
CA GLU A 120 24.63 -25.32 -7.82
C GLU A 120 23.24 -25.99 -7.87
N GLN A 121 23.11 -27.19 -8.46
CA GLN A 121 21.86 -27.94 -8.35
C GLN A 121 21.50 -28.11 -6.87
N ILE A 122 20.23 -27.85 -6.50
CA ILE A 122 19.65 -27.79 -5.14
C ILE A 122 19.92 -29.06 -4.28
N ASP A 123 20.51 -30.09 -4.87
CA ASP A 123 20.87 -31.38 -4.24
C ASP A 123 22.18 -31.32 -3.43
N GLY A 124 22.76 -30.13 -3.22
CA GLY A 124 23.95 -29.93 -2.39
C GLY A 124 23.69 -30.07 -0.89
N CYS A 125 24.62 -30.68 -0.14
CA CYS A 125 24.57 -30.74 1.31
C CYS A 125 24.94 -29.38 1.92
N TYR A 126 23.94 -28.54 2.23
CA TYR A 126 24.16 -27.26 2.92
C TYR A 126 24.55 -27.47 4.40
N GLY A 127 25.68 -26.91 4.81
CA GLY A 127 26.27 -27.10 6.14
C GLY A 127 25.76 -26.18 7.25
N VAL A 128 26.54 -26.09 8.33
CA VAL A 128 26.27 -25.27 9.54
C VAL A 128 26.03 -23.78 9.24
N GLU A 129 26.57 -23.29 8.12
CA GLU A 129 26.38 -21.90 7.67
C GLU A 129 24.92 -21.60 7.32
N LEU A 130 24.21 -22.51 6.65
CA LEU A 130 22.78 -22.36 6.39
C LEU A 130 21.98 -22.36 7.70
N GLY A 131 22.35 -23.23 8.65
CA GLY A 131 21.70 -23.27 9.97
C GLY A 131 21.81 -21.94 10.74
N HIS A 132 22.98 -21.32 10.74
CA HIS A 132 23.17 -20.00 11.35
C HIS A 132 22.37 -18.91 10.63
N MET A 133 22.36 -18.92 9.30
CA MET A 133 21.60 -17.97 8.50
C MET A 133 20.10 -18.06 8.78
N LEU A 134 19.55 -19.28 8.80
CA LEU A 134 18.14 -19.53 9.12
C LEU A 134 17.78 -19.06 10.54
N ALA A 135 18.66 -19.26 11.53
CA ALA A 135 18.43 -18.79 12.89
C ALA A 135 18.37 -17.25 13.00
N LYS A 136 19.24 -16.54 12.26
CA LYS A 136 19.20 -15.08 12.17
C LYS A 136 17.90 -14.59 11.49
N LEU A 137 17.50 -15.24 10.40
CA LEU A 137 16.25 -14.95 9.70
C LEU A 137 15.02 -15.20 10.58
N GLU A 138 14.98 -16.30 11.34
CA GLU A 138 13.89 -16.59 12.27
C GLU A 138 13.78 -15.54 13.37
N THR A 139 14.92 -15.05 13.88
CA THR A 139 14.94 -13.96 14.85
C THR A 139 14.30 -12.68 14.28
N ARG A 140 14.65 -12.32 13.03
CA ARG A 140 14.04 -11.17 12.34
C ARG A 140 12.55 -11.38 12.08
N ARG A 141 12.12 -12.61 11.72
CA ARG A 141 10.71 -12.97 11.52
C ARG A 141 9.91 -12.79 12.82
N LEU A 142 10.44 -13.24 13.96
CA LEU A 142 9.78 -13.08 15.26
C LEU A 142 9.62 -11.61 15.64
N ALA A 143 10.64 -10.78 15.40
CA ALA A 143 10.54 -9.34 15.59
C ALA A 143 9.46 -8.73 14.67
N PHE A 144 9.37 -9.16 13.40
CA PHE A 144 8.33 -8.71 12.47
C PHE A 144 6.92 -9.03 12.97
N VAL A 145 6.69 -10.26 13.45
CA VAL A 145 5.41 -10.67 14.04
C VAL A 145 5.03 -9.78 15.23
N GLN A 146 6.02 -9.39 16.05
CA GLN A 146 5.77 -8.52 17.18
C GLN A 146 5.37 -7.10 16.75
N TYR A 147 6.04 -6.53 15.74
CA TYR A 147 5.66 -5.23 15.16
C TYR A 147 4.22 -5.26 14.60
N GLN A 148 3.85 -6.32 13.89
CA GLN A 148 2.51 -6.46 13.34
C GLN A 148 1.43 -6.47 14.42
N LYS A 149 1.67 -7.16 15.55
CA LYS A 149 0.76 -7.16 16.71
C LYS A 149 0.62 -5.76 17.31
N THR A 150 1.72 -5.04 17.48
CA THR A 150 1.69 -3.66 18.01
C THR A 150 0.90 -2.74 17.10
N LEU A 151 1.12 -2.82 15.78
CA LEU A 151 0.37 -2.03 14.81
C LEU A 151 -1.12 -2.34 14.85
N GLN A 152 -1.49 -3.62 14.91
CA GLN A 152 -2.89 -4.05 14.97
C GLN A 152 -3.59 -3.51 16.23
N ALA A 153 -2.94 -3.58 17.39
CA ALA A 153 -3.50 -3.03 18.63
C ALA A 153 -3.75 -1.51 18.55
N VAL A 154 -2.86 -0.76 17.90
CA VAL A 154 -3.05 0.69 17.69
C VAL A 154 -4.22 0.96 16.75
N LEU A 155 -4.33 0.21 15.65
CA LEU A 155 -5.43 0.37 14.68
C LEU A 155 -6.78 0.02 15.31
N GLU A 156 -6.86 -1.03 16.12
CA GLU A 156 -8.07 -1.41 16.86
C GLU A 156 -8.47 -0.32 17.87
N GLY A 157 -7.50 0.26 18.58
CA GLY A 157 -7.72 1.39 19.50
C GLY A 157 -8.23 2.65 18.80
N MET A 158 -7.86 2.86 17.53
CA MET A 158 -8.35 3.98 16.72
C MET A 158 -9.79 3.77 16.21
N GLN A 159 -10.28 2.54 16.11
CA GLN A 159 -11.65 2.23 15.66
C GLN A 159 -12.68 2.28 16.78
N ALA A 160 -12.23 2.23 18.04
CA ALA A 160 -13.07 2.19 19.23
C ALA A 160 -13.35 3.55 19.88
N GLY A 161 -12.78 4.65 19.37
CA GLY A 161 -12.96 6.03 19.85
C GLY A 161 -13.58 6.93 18.80
#